data_AF-A0A381RLB5-F1
#
_entry.id   AF-A0A381RLB5-F1
#
_cell.length_a   1.000
_cell.length_b   1.000
_cell.length_c   1.000
_cell.angle_alpha   90.00
_cell.angle_beta   90.00
_cell.angle_gamma   90.00
#
_symmetry.space_group_name_H-M   'P 1'
#
loop_
_entity.id
_entity.type
_entity.pdbx_description
1 polymer ?
#
loop_
_entity_poly.entity_id
_entity_poly.type
_entity_poly.pdbx_seq_one_letter_code
_entity_poly.pdbx_strand_id
1 'polypeptide(L)'
;MSVLIESKAAGVGDNKNFLIELNFENTRHNEIQLIGNGEWCIELGGRDCSLQMHEQKLLEVSLTEEMLEAAAVEYESAGKQKQAKVMHTDLNILRSMCKQAEEFGKALKLDSVSTFECIVEGSEHYFMEVNTRIQVEHRVTEMVYQLEFSNPDNPEDKFTVDSLVASMLLLNCYGKQLSCPQRLPRFMSGIEARLNATNPALKPHAGGIVRSWTVPDENEQRDDQGIGITNPDTGMLQPYNLAGAYDSNVALSITYGDSRRQSFEKLAEVLRCMEFRGLDLHLNVDFQYGLLHWMLGNDPMLKPNTRFVSSYLALAGKLKRLCDQINLDVAWNIHRKNIQSDFGTGGLQICDQKLTLLLRPLKMLF
;
A
#
# COMPACT_ATOMS: atom_id res chain seq x y z
N MET A 1 26.42 30.22 7.48
CA MET A 1 26.68 29.05 6.61
C MET A 1 26.36 27.82 7.45
N SER A 2 25.20 27.20 7.24
CA SER A 2 24.82 25.98 7.95
C SER A 2 25.54 24.80 7.29
N VAL A 3 26.39 24.11 8.05
CA VAL A 3 26.79 22.75 7.72
C VAL A 3 25.52 21.92 7.72
N LEU A 4 25.11 21.38 6.56
CA LEU A 4 23.84 20.67 6.40
C LEU A 4 23.88 19.24 6.96
N ILE A 5 25.08 18.64 7.10
CA ILE A 5 25.31 17.32 7.70
C ILE A 5 26.66 17.32 8.43
N GLU A 6 26.68 16.96 9.72
CA GLU A 6 27.88 16.65 10.49
C GLU A 6 27.84 15.17 10.89
N SER A 7 28.86 14.39 10.51
CA SER A 7 29.04 13.01 10.98
C SER A 7 30.33 12.93 11.81
N LYS A 8 30.20 12.59 13.09
CA LYS A 8 31.33 12.41 14.00
C LYS A 8 31.64 10.92 14.15
N ALA A 9 32.86 10.54 13.80
CA ALA A 9 33.38 9.20 14.11
C ALA A 9 33.65 9.08 15.60
N ALA A 10 33.07 8.06 16.22
CA ALA A 10 33.27 7.79 17.65
C ALA A 10 34.02 6.47 17.90
N GLY A 11 34.23 5.61 16.88
CA GLY A 11 34.79 4.27 17.09
C GLY A 11 35.69 3.74 15.96
N VAL A 12 36.43 2.68 16.29
CA VAL A 12 37.23 1.89 15.34
C VAL A 12 36.28 0.93 14.60
N GLY A 13 36.20 1.05 13.27
CA GLY A 13 35.30 0.26 12.43
C GLY A 13 34.19 1.05 11.73
N ASP A 14 34.07 2.36 11.98
CA ASP A 14 33.14 3.23 11.24
C ASP A 14 33.52 3.29 9.76
N ASN A 15 32.64 2.76 8.89
CA ASN A 15 32.81 2.82 7.44
C ASN A 15 32.27 4.17 6.92
N LYS A 16 33.19 5.07 6.52
CA LYS A 16 32.92 6.48 6.17
C LYS A 16 32.90 6.75 4.66
N ASN A 17 32.15 5.98 3.89
CA ASN A 17 31.92 6.36 2.50
C ASN A 17 30.67 7.24 2.46
N PHE A 18 30.85 8.51 2.13
CA PHE A 18 29.74 9.40 1.82
C PHE A 18 29.59 9.45 0.30
N LEU A 19 28.39 9.13 -0.16
CA LEU A 19 27.96 9.37 -1.52
C LEU A 19 27.22 10.71 -1.54
N ILE A 20 27.44 11.52 -2.59
CA ILE A 20 26.63 12.71 -2.85
C ILE A 20 25.87 12.43 -4.14
N GLU A 21 24.55 12.51 -4.06
CA GLU A 21 23.66 12.27 -5.19
C GLU A 21 22.89 13.54 -5.56
N LEU A 22 22.35 13.54 -6.77
CA LEU A 22 21.41 14.57 -7.19
C LEU A 22 20.11 14.39 -6.40
N ASN A 23 19.68 15.47 -5.72
CA ASN A 23 18.42 15.48 -5.01
C ASN A 23 17.29 15.86 -5.98
N PHE A 24 16.44 14.90 -6.30
CA PHE A 24 15.24 15.10 -7.09
C PHE A 24 14.10 15.61 -6.20
N GLU A 25 13.35 16.63 -6.65
CA GLU A 25 12.33 17.26 -5.79
C GLU A 25 10.99 16.54 -5.83
N ASN A 26 10.63 15.98 -6.99
CA ASN A 26 9.34 15.33 -7.21
C ASN A 26 9.54 13.84 -7.50
N THR A 27 9.99 13.12 -6.48
CA THR A 27 10.33 11.70 -6.62
C THR A 27 9.13 10.80 -6.45
N ARG A 28 9.03 9.84 -7.36
CA ARG A 28 8.33 8.58 -7.13
C ARG A 28 9.34 7.49 -6.83
N HIS A 29 9.00 6.64 -5.87
CA HIS A 29 9.77 5.45 -5.54
C HIS A 29 9.10 4.27 -6.22
N ASN A 30 9.70 3.78 -7.30
CA ASN A 30 9.22 2.61 -8.02
C ASN A 30 10.28 1.53 -7.98
N GLU A 31 9.86 0.28 -7.85
CA GLU A 31 10.78 -0.84 -7.71
C GLU A 31 10.31 -2.03 -8.55
N ILE A 32 11.25 -2.85 -9.04
CA ILE A 32 10.98 -4.01 -9.89
C ILE A 32 11.34 -5.28 -9.13
N GLN A 33 10.39 -6.22 -9.05
CA GLN A 33 10.65 -7.54 -8.49
C GLN A 33 11.46 -8.39 -9.48
N LEU A 34 12.53 -9.00 -9.01
CA LEU A 34 13.34 -9.94 -9.78
C LEU A 34 13.32 -11.33 -9.13
N ILE A 35 13.42 -12.35 -9.97
CA ILE A 35 13.69 -13.73 -9.57
C ILE A 35 14.68 -14.36 -10.56
N GLY A 36 15.59 -15.21 -10.08
CA GLY A 36 16.60 -15.86 -10.88
C GLY A 36 17.22 -17.07 -10.20
N ASN A 37 17.94 -17.89 -10.98
CA ASN A 37 18.60 -19.11 -10.50
C ASN A 37 20.13 -19.08 -10.71
N GLY A 38 20.69 -17.91 -11.01
CA GLY A 38 22.09 -17.71 -11.40
C GLY A 38 22.39 -17.90 -12.89
N GLU A 39 21.48 -18.48 -13.68
CA GLU A 39 21.61 -18.64 -15.14
C GLU A 39 20.60 -17.78 -15.90
N TRP A 40 19.34 -17.80 -15.47
CA TRP A 40 18.29 -16.91 -15.95
C TRP A 40 17.85 -15.97 -14.83
N CYS A 41 17.27 -14.84 -15.23
CA CYS A 41 16.59 -13.91 -14.35
C CYS A 41 15.43 -13.30 -15.14
N ILE A 42 14.29 -13.12 -14.48
CA ILE A 42 13.09 -12.48 -15.01
C ILE A 42 12.55 -11.44 -14.04
N GLU A 43 11.87 -10.45 -14.59
CA GLU A 43 11.15 -9.42 -13.85
C GLU A 43 9.65 -9.76 -13.66
N LEU A 44 9.09 -9.35 -12.52
CA LEU A 44 7.70 -9.61 -12.13
C LEU A 44 6.93 -8.31 -11.92
N GLY A 45 7.08 -7.38 -12.87
CA GLY A 45 6.52 -6.04 -12.84
C GLY A 45 7.09 -5.17 -11.73
N GLY A 46 6.46 -4.02 -11.56
CA GLY A 46 6.85 -3.04 -10.58
C GLY A 46 5.91 -2.93 -9.39
N ARG A 47 6.34 -2.16 -8.39
CA ARG A 47 5.53 -1.64 -7.29
C ARG A 47 5.77 -0.14 -7.17
N ASP A 48 4.71 0.62 -6.93
CA ASP A 48 4.79 2.03 -6.56
C ASP A 48 4.75 2.12 -5.03
N CYS A 49 5.88 2.51 -4.45
CA CYS A 49 6.10 2.63 -3.02
C CYS A 49 6.21 4.11 -2.60
N SER A 50 5.72 5.03 -3.45
CA SER A 50 5.86 6.48 -3.24
C SER A 50 5.06 7.01 -2.06
N LEU A 51 4.03 6.28 -1.59
CA LEU A 51 3.25 6.64 -0.41
C LEU A 51 4.03 6.26 0.85
N GLN A 52 4.86 7.20 1.28
CA GLN A 52 5.71 7.07 2.46
C GLN A 52 5.66 8.31 3.33
N MET A 53 6.03 8.14 4.61
CA MET A 53 6.21 9.24 5.55
C MET A 53 7.51 9.02 6.34
N HIS A 54 8.37 10.03 6.39
CA HIS A 54 9.71 9.91 7.01
C HIS A 54 10.48 8.69 6.51
N GLU A 55 10.45 8.44 5.19
CA GLU A 55 11.14 7.32 4.53
C GLU A 55 10.63 5.93 4.96
N GLN A 56 9.44 5.87 5.58
CA GLN A 56 8.75 4.62 5.87
C GLN A 56 7.58 4.45 4.89
N LYS A 57 7.60 3.36 4.11
CA LYS A 57 6.52 2.98 3.21
C LYS A 57 5.23 2.72 4.02
N LEU A 58 4.10 3.21 3.52
CA LEU A 58 2.79 3.13 4.19
C LEU A 58 1.78 2.33 3.37
N LEU A 59 1.80 2.55 2.05
CA LEU A 59 0.90 1.92 1.10
C LEU A 59 1.68 1.61 -0.18
N GLU A 60 1.58 0.37 -0.64
CA GLU A 60 2.31 -0.14 -1.80
C GLU A 60 1.31 -0.68 -2.82
N VAL A 61 1.47 -0.30 -4.08
CA VAL A 61 0.53 -0.70 -5.15
C VAL A 61 1.26 -1.31 -6.33
N SER A 62 0.65 -2.33 -6.94
CA SER A 62 1.25 -3.02 -8.07
C SER A 62 1.31 -2.13 -9.31
N LEU A 63 2.40 -2.18 -10.06
CA LEU A 63 2.57 -1.57 -11.37
C LEU A 63 2.83 -2.66 -12.40
N THR A 64 1.83 -2.96 -13.24
CA THR A 64 1.94 -3.95 -14.32
C THR A 64 1.65 -3.32 -15.67
N GLU A 65 2.17 -3.94 -16.73
CA GLU A 65 1.93 -3.47 -18.10
C GLU A 65 0.43 -3.59 -18.42
N GLU A 66 -0.17 -4.73 -18.08
CA GLU A 66 -1.57 -5.05 -18.31
C GLU A 66 -2.49 -4.00 -17.68
N MET A 67 -2.17 -3.59 -16.45
CA MET A 67 -2.95 -2.59 -15.72
C MET A 67 -2.82 -1.18 -16.31
N LEU A 68 -1.61 -0.78 -16.71
CA LEU A 68 -1.39 0.52 -17.34
C LEU A 68 -2.04 0.58 -18.73
N GLU A 69 -1.98 -0.50 -19.51
CA GLU A 69 -2.65 -0.61 -20.81
C GLU A 69 -4.17 -0.55 -20.67
N ALA A 70 -4.75 -1.34 -19.75
CA ALA A 70 -6.18 -1.33 -19.49
C ALA A 70 -6.67 0.06 -19.04
N ALA A 71 -5.95 0.71 -18.12
CA ALA A 71 -6.28 2.07 -17.67
C ALA A 71 -6.16 3.10 -18.79
N ALA A 72 -5.16 2.99 -19.67
CA ALA A 72 -5.01 3.88 -20.82
C ALA A 72 -6.23 3.78 -21.75
N VAL A 73 -6.64 2.56 -22.11
CA VAL A 73 -7.81 2.30 -22.96
C VAL A 73 -9.10 2.82 -22.32
N GLU A 74 -9.28 2.62 -21.01
CA GLU A 74 -10.43 3.15 -20.26
C GLU A 74 -10.47 4.68 -20.34
N TYR A 75 -9.34 5.35 -20.09
CA TYR A 75 -9.27 6.81 -20.16
C TYR A 75 -9.49 7.36 -21.57
N GLU A 76 -8.97 6.72 -22.60
CA GLU A 76 -9.22 7.11 -24.00
C GLU A 76 -10.71 7.01 -24.32
N SER A 77 -11.34 5.90 -23.95
CA SER A 77 -12.77 5.65 -24.14
C SER A 77 -13.64 6.66 -23.39
N ALA A 78 -13.18 7.13 -22.22
CA ALA A 78 -13.84 8.17 -21.43
C ALA A 78 -13.50 9.61 -21.88
N GLY A 79 -12.73 9.81 -22.96
CA GLY A 79 -12.31 11.13 -23.44
C GLY A 79 -11.26 11.83 -22.57
N LYS A 80 -10.65 11.12 -21.61
CA LYS A 80 -9.63 11.61 -20.67
C LYS A 80 -8.22 11.50 -21.27
N GLN A 81 -8.00 12.22 -22.38
CA GLN A 81 -6.77 12.14 -23.17
C GLN A 81 -5.48 12.45 -22.40
N LYS A 82 -5.55 13.34 -21.40
CA LYS A 82 -4.39 13.66 -20.54
C LYS A 82 -4.00 12.47 -19.68
N GLN A 83 -4.98 11.84 -19.02
CA GLN A 83 -4.77 10.67 -18.17
C GLN A 83 -4.27 9.47 -18.99
N ALA A 84 -4.86 9.24 -20.16
CA ALA A 84 -4.41 8.21 -21.09
C ALA A 84 -2.93 8.39 -21.48
N LYS A 85 -2.53 9.60 -21.89
CA LYS A 85 -1.13 9.91 -22.22
C LYS A 85 -0.20 9.62 -21.03
N VAL A 86 -0.65 9.95 -19.83
CA VAL A 86 0.08 9.73 -18.57
C VAL A 86 0.22 8.24 -18.24
N MET A 87 -0.74 7.38 -18.61
CA MET A 87 -0.61 5.92 -18.52
C MET A 87 0.37 5.37 -19.55
N HIS A 88 0.30 5.84 -20.81
CA HIS A 88 1.27 5.46 -21.86
C HIS A 88 2.71 5.84 -21.51
N THR A 89 2.92 7.01 -20.92
CA THR A 89 4.25 7.40 -20.41
C THR A 89 4.73 6.43 -19.34
N ASP A 90 3.90 6.11 -18.34
CA ASP A 90 4.29 5.18 -17.28
C ASP A 90 4.54 3.76 -17.78
N LEU A 91 3.78 3.31 -18.78
CA LEU A 91 3.99 2.02 -19.41
C LEU A 91 5.39 1.94 -20.05
N ASN A 92 5.81 3.00 -20.74
CA ASN A 92 7.15 3.05 -21.33
C ASN A 92 8.26 3.10 -20.27
N ILE A 93 8.06 3.86 -19.18
CA ILE A 93 9.00 3.88 -18.05
C ILE A 93 9.11 2.49 -17.43
N LEU A 94 7.97 1.86 -17.12
CA LEU A 94 7.92 0.52 -16.52
C LEU A 94 8.65 -0.50 -17.39
N ARG A 95 8.36 -0.54 -18.70
CA ARG A 95 9.06 -1.41 -19.65
C ARG A 95 10.57 -1.20 -19.64
N SER A 96 11.01 0.06 -19.60
CA SER A 96 12.44 0.36 -19.54
C SER A 96 13.07 -0.06 -18.20
N MET A 97 12.38 0.14 -17.08
CA MET A 97 12.83 -0.29 -15.76
C MET A 97 12.93 -1.82 -15.68
N CYS A 98 11.87 -2.54 -16.08
CA CYS A 98 11.79 -3.99 -16.14
C CYS A 98 12.94 -4.57 -16.97
N LYS A 99 13.18 -4.03 -18.16
CA LYS A 99 14.29 -4.44 -19.02
C LYS A 99 15.65 -4.24 -18.35
N GLN A 100 15.91 -3.06 -17.79
CA GLN A 100 17.19 -2.78 -17.13
C GLN A 100 17.40 -3.66 -15.89
N ALA A 101 16.35 -3.89 -15.10
CA ALA A 101 16.40 -4.75 -13.93
C ALA A 101 16.70 -6.21 -14.30
N GLU A 102 16.06 -6.74 -15.35
CA GLU A 102 16.33 -8.10 -15.85
C GLU A 102 17.76 -8.24 -16.40
N GLU A 103 18.22 -7.27 -17.20
CA GLU A 103 19.60 -7.25 -17.71
C GLU A 103 20.63 -7.19 -16.57
N PHE A 104 20.37 -6.37 -15.55
CA PHE A 104 21.19 -6.26 -14.34
C PHE A 104 21.21 -7.58 -13.56
N GLY A 105 20.05 -8.19 -13.33
CA GLY A 105 19.93 -9.47 -12.63
C GLY A 105 20.67 -10.60 -13.34
N LYS A 106 20.57 -10.69 -14.68
CA LYS A 106 21.32 -11.65 -15.49
C LYS A 106 22.83 -11.41 -15.39
N ALA A 107 23.28 -10.16 -15.50
CA ALA A 107 24.70 -9.82 -15.45
C ALA A 107 25.35 -10.19 -14.11
N LEU A 108 24.61 -10.05 -13.00
CA LEU A 108 25.08 -10.40 -11.66
C LEU A 108 24.84 -11.87 -11.27
N LYS A 109 24.22 -12.66 -12.16
CA LYS A 109 23.83 -14.04 -11.85
C LYS A 109 22.99 -14.12 -10.59
N LEU A 110 21.94 -13.30 -10.55
CA LEU A 110 20.99 -13.26 -9.45
C LEU A 110 20.45 -14.67 -9.19
N ASP A 111 20.57 -15.09 -7.94
CA ASP A 111 20.13 -16.39 -7.43
C ASP A 111 19.15 -16.13 -6.28
N SER A 112 17.93 -16.65 -6.39
CA SER A 112 16.76 -16.33 -5.56
C SER A 112 16.02 -15.06 -6.00
N VAL A 113 15.50 -14.27 -5.06
CA VAL A 113 14.69 -13.06 -5.32
C VAL A 113 15.43 -11.79 -4.89
N SER A 114 15.22 -10.70 -5.62
CA SER A 114 15.70 -9.38 -5.24
C SER A 114 14.73 -8.29 -5.70
N THR A 115 14.94 -7.06 -5.27
CA THR A 115 14.22 -5.91 -5.79
C THR A 115 15.18 -4.85 -6.31
N PHE A 116 14.91 -4.35 -7.51
CA PHE A 116 15.65 -3.27 -8.16
C PHE A 116 14.89 -1.96 -7.98
N GLU A 117 15.43 -1.02 -7.20
CA GLU A 117 14.76 0.23 -6.86
C GLU A 117 15.19 1.39 -7.77
N CYS A 118 14.20 2.19 -8.18
CA CYS A 118 14.37 3.36 -9.02
C CYS A 118 13.66 4.58 -8.44
N ILE A 119 14.27 5.74 -8.67
CA ILE A 119 13.60 7.03 -8.57
C ILE A 119 13.02 7.36 -9.95
N VAL A 120 11.75 7.74 -10.00
CA VAL A 120 11.08 8.21 -11.23
C VAL A 120 10.78 9.70 -11.09
N GLU A 121 11.20 10.50 -12.08
CA GLU A 121 10.88 11.93 -12.18
C GLU A 121 10.48 12.28 -13.63
N GLY A 122 9.25 12.75 -13.81
CA GLY A 122 8.73 13.10 -15.14
C GLY A 122 8.60 11.86 -16.04
N SER A 123 9.39 11.81 -17.12
CA SER A 123 9.44 10.69 -18.06
C SER A 123 10.68 9.81 -17.91
N GLU A 124 11.54 10.11 -16.94
CA GLU A 124 12.83 9.45 -16.74
C GLU A 124 12.83 8.64 -15.44
N HIS A 125 13.67 7.62 -15.39
CA HIS A 125 13.93 6.84 -14.19
C HIS A 125 15.44 6.69 -13.95
N TYR A 126 15.81 6.58 -12.68
CA TYR A 126 17.18 6.51 -12.21
C TYR A 126 17.31 5.34 -11.25
N PHE A 127 18.28 4.46 -11.49
CA PHE A 127 18.62 3.41 -10.55
C PHE A 127 19.08 4.01 -9.22
N MET A 128 18.62 3.41 -8.11
CA MET A 128 18.99 3.82 -6.76
C MET A 128 19.76 2.71 -6.05
N GLU A 129 19.13 1.55 -5.86
CA GLU A 129 19.75 0.42 -5.18
C GLU A 129 19.15 -0.93 -5.59
N VAL A 130 19.81 -2.01 -5.17
CA VAL A 130 19.24 -3.37 -5.24
C VAL A 130 19.17 -3.96 -3.83
N ASN A 131 17.96 -4.35 -3.44
CA ASN A 131 17.72 -5.13 -2.25
C ASN A 131 17.87 -6.62 -2.57
N THR A 132 18.99 -7.22 -2.17
CA THR A 132 19.33 -8.64 -2.42
C THR A 132 18.61 -9.60 -1.46
N ARG A 133 17.35 -9.33 -1.18
CA ARG A 133 16.47 -10.07 -0.27
C ARG A 133 15.03 -9.86 -0.69
N ILE A 134 14.13 -10.71 -0.18
CA ILE A 134 12.70 -10.44 -0.28
C ILE A 134 12.36 -9.15 0.48
N GLN A 135 11.44 -8.37 -0.09
CA GLN A 135 10.90 -7.17 0.55
C GLN A 135 9.55 -7.45 1.19
N VAL A 136 9.12 -6.56 2.09
CA VAL A 136 7.88 -6.74 2.87
C VAL A 136 6.69 -6.79 1.91
N GLU A 137 6.65 -5.83 1.01
CA GLU A 137 5.66 -5.56 -0.04
C GLU A 137 5.66 -6.55 -1.22
N HIS A 138 6.38 -7.68 -1.11
CA HIS A 138 6.40 -8.73 -2.14
C HIS A 138 5.00 -9.31 -2.42
N ARG A 139 4.10 -9.27 -1.42
CA ARG A 139 2.71 -9.73 -1.56
C ARG A 139 1.97 -9.01 -2.67
N VAL A 140 2.26 -7.72 -2.88
CA VAL A 140 1.67 -6.94 -3.99
C VAL A 140 2.01 -7.57 -5.34
N THR A 141 3.22 -8.07 -5.52
CA THR A 141 3.63 -8.79 -6.74
C THR A 141 2.96 -10.16 -6.84
N GLU A 142 2.88 -10.91 -5.75
CA GLU A 142 2.19 -12.21 -5.69
C GLU A 142 0.71 -12.09 -6.06
N MET A 143 0.06 -10.95 -5.80
CA MET A 143 -1.34 -10.73 -6.19
C MET A 143 -1.50 -10.57 -7.70
N VAL A 144 -0.56 -9.94 -8.39
CA VAL A 144 -0.72 -9.63 -9.83
C VAL A 144 -0.09 -10.68 -10.74
N TYR A 145 0.87 -11.46 -10.24
CA TYR A 145 1.55 -12.48 -11.04
C TYR A 145 1.71 -13.81 -10.28
N GLN A 146 1.71 -14.89 -11.06
CA GLN A 146 2.19 -16.21 -10.67
C GLN A 146 3.22 -16.70 -11.69
N LEU A 147 4.02 -17.69 -11.28
CA LEU A 147 5.05 -18.30 -12.09
C LEU A 147 4.62 -19.69 -12.52
N GLU A 148 4.66 -19.99 -13.81
CA GLU A 148 4.50 -21.35 -14.32
C GLU A 148 5.89 -21.94 -14.61
N PHE A 149 6.24 -22.99 -13.86
CA PHE A 149 7.45 -23.78 -14.07
C PHE A 149 7.12 -25.05 -14.85
N SER A 150 8.09 -25.52 -15.64
CA SER A 150 8.04 -26.85 -16.26
C SER A 150 8.80 -27.84 -15.39
N ASN A 151 8.28 -29.05 -15.26
CA ASN A 151 8.93 -30.13 -14.54
C ASN A 151 10.25 -30.51 -15.27
N PRO A 152 11.40 -30.55 -14.59
CA PRO A 152 12.69 -30.88 -15.20
C PRO A 152 12.74 -32.25 -15.88
N ASP A 153 11.98 -33.22 -15.36
CA ASP A 153 11.96 -34.60 -15.90
C ASP A 153 10.94 -34.77 -17.04
N ASN A 154 9.93 -33.90 -17.11
CA ASN A 154 8.87 -33.94 -18.13
C ASN A 154 8.39 -32.52 -18.47
N PRO A 155 8.88 -31.89 -19.54
CA PRO A 155 8.51 -30.51 -19.89
C PRO A 155 7.02 -30.26 -20.17
N GLU A 156 6.25 -31.30 -20.49
CA GLU A 156 4.79 -31.21 -20.68
C GLU A 156 4.04 -31.13 -19.33
N ASP A 157 4.67 -31.54 -18.24
CA ASP A 157 4.14 -31.40 -16.89
C ASP A 157 4.54 -30.05 -16.31
N LYS A 158 3.55 -29.23 -15.97
CA LYS A 158 3.73 -27.85 -15.55
C LYS A 158 3.03 -27.61 -14.23
N PHE A 159 3.62 -26.74 -13.41
CA PHE A 159 3.03 -26.35 -12.14
C PHE A 159 3.18 -24.84 -11.91
N THR A 160 2.20 -24.26 -11.22
CA THR A 160 2.19 -22.84 -10.89
C THR A 160 2.63 -22.61 -9.45
N VAL A 161 3.41 -21.56 -9.23
CA VAL A 161 3.81 -21.08 -7.92
C VAL A 161 3.40 -19.62 -7.82
N ASP A 162 2.60 -19.31 -6.81
CA ASP A 162 2.08 -17.97 -6.58
C ASP A 162 2.70 -17.27 -5.36
N SER A 163 3.61 -17.95 -4.65
CA SER A 163 4.41 -17.37 -3.59
C SER A 163 5.88 -17.24 -3.98
N LEU A 164 6.44 -16.05 -3.82
CA LEU A 164 7.85 -15.75 -3.98
C LEU A 164 8.69 -16.48 -2.93
N VAL A 165 8.21 -16.58 -1.68
CA VAL A 165 8.89 -17.39 -0.64
C VAL A 165 8.94 -18.87 -1.02
N ALA A 166 7.84 -19.43 -1.55
CA ALA A 166 7.85 -20.80 -2.06
C ALA A 166 8.78 -20.95 -3.27
N SER A 167 8.84 -19.95 -4.14
CA SER A 167 9.75 -19.91 -5.29
C SER A 167 11.22 -19.86 -4.84
N MET A 168 11.55 -19.12 -3.77
CA MET A 168 12.89 -19.11 -3.18
C MET A 168 13.30 -20.50 -2.70
N LEU A 169 12.41 -21.22 -2.02
CA LEU A 169 12.66 -22.60 -1.59
C LEU A 169 12.88 -23.51 -2.79
N LEU A 170 12.01 -23.41 -3.79
CA LEU A 170 12.08 -24.21 -5.01
C LEU A 170 13.41 -23.99 -5.74
N LEU A 171 13.86 -22.74 -5.86
CA LEU A 171 15.15 -22.38 -6.46
C LEU A 171 16.33 -22.89 -5.64
N ASN A 172 16.28 -22.79 -4.32
CA ASN A 172 17.34 -23.32 -3.46
C ASN A 172 17.48 -24.85 -3.59
N CYS A 173 16.36 -25.57 -3.75
CA CYS A 173 16.37 -27.03 -3.88
C CYS A 173 16.67 -27.51 -5.31
N TYR A 174 16.14 -26.85 -6.33
CA TYR A 174 16.11 -27.35 -7.72
C TYR A 174 16.56 -26.32 -8.78
N GLY A 175 17.06 -25.14 -8.38
CA GLY A 175 17.30 -23.99 -9.26
C GLY A 175 18.07 -24.30 -10.54
N LYS A 176 19.13 -25.12 -10.46
CA LYS A 176 19.94 -25.52 -11.63
C LYS A 176 19.20 -26.38 -12.67
N GLN A 177 18.11 -27.02 -12.27
CA GLN A 177 17.32 -27.90 -13.14
C GLN A 177 16.09 -27.18 -13.70
N LEU A 178 15.66 -26.09 -13.06
CA LEU A 178 14.48 -25.36 -13.45
C LEU A 178 14.79 -24.44 -14.64
N SER A 179 14.02 -24.62 -15.70
CA SER A 179 13.98 -23.64 -16.79
C SER A 179 13.40 -22.31 -16.29
N CYS A 180 13.70 -21.24 -17.03
CA CYS A 180 13.07 -19.95 -16.82
C CYS A 180 11.54 -20.09 -16.81
N PRO A 181 10.85 -19.69 -15.74
CA PRO A 181 9.40 -19.81 -15.67
C PRO A 181 8.72 -18.80 -16.60
N GLN A 182 7.47 -19.09 -16.94
CA GLN A 182 6.60 -18.12 -17.59
C GLN A 182 5.88 -17.29 -16.52
N ARG A 183 5.95 -15.96 -16.62
CA ARG A 183 5.13 -15.05 -15.82
C ARG A 183 3.69 -15.07 -16.35
N LEU A 184 2.73 -15.34 -15.48
CA LEU A 184 1.30 -15.34 -15.80
C LEU A 184 0.56 -14.29 -14.97
N PRO A 185 -0.28 -13.44 -15.58
CA PRO A 185 -1.16 -12.53 -14.85
C PRO A 185 -2.14 -13.29 -13.93
N ARG A 186 -2.46 -12.71 -12.78
CA ARG A 186 -3.48 -13.20 -11.83
C ARG A 186 -4.63 -12.21 -11.68
N PHE A 187 -4.35 -11.08 -11.04
CA PHE A 187 -5.26 -9.95 -10.86
C PHE A 187 -4.69 -8.69 -11.50
N MET A 188 -5.56 -7.75 -11.87
CA MET A 188 -5.14 -6.50 -12.50
C MET A 188 -4.44 -5.55 -11.53
N SER A 189 -4.79 -5.60 -10.25
CA SER A 189 -4.17 -4.74 -9.24
C SER A 189 -4.10 -5.44 -7.88
N GLY A 190 -2.97 -5.26 -7.20
CA GLY A 190 -2.76 -5.56 -5.80
C GLY A 190 -2.40 -4.28 -5.03
N ILE A 191 -2.83 -4.22 -3.77
CA ILE A 191 -2.48 -3.15 -2.83
C ILE A 191 -2.20 -3.74 -1.46
N GLU A 192 -1.15 -3.24 -0.82
CA GLU A 192 -0.78 -3.55 0.56
C GLU A 192 -0.85 -2.28 1.39
N ALA A 193 -1.42 -2.38 2.59
CA ALA A 193 -1.33 -1.36 3.63
C ALA A 193 -0.57 -1.90 4.83
N ARG A 194 0.42 -1.11 5.28
CA ARG A 194 1.11 -1.37 6.55
C ARG A 194 0.27 -0.84 7.70
N LEU A 195 -0.21 -1.78 8.52
CA LEU A 195 -0.89 -1.49 9.78
C LEU A 195 0.16 -1.36 10.87
N ASN A 196 0.43 -0.14 11.29
CA ASN A 196 1.46 0.17 12.27
C ASN A 196 0.85 0.61 13.59
N ALA A 197 1.47 0.21 14.69
CA ALA A 197 1.22 0.66 16.04
C ALA A 197 1.67 2.12 16.19
N THR A 198 0.79 3.04 15.80
CA THR A 198 1.03 4.48 15.85
C THR A 198 -0.15 5.20 16.46
N ASN A 199 0.13 6.24 17.26
CA ASN A 199 -0.89 7.10 17.84
C ASN A 199 -1.54 8.02 16.79
N PRO A 200 -2.60 8.77 17.14
CA PRO A 200 -3.25 9.72 16.21
C PRO A 200 -2.35 10.84 15.67
N ALA A 201 -1.17 11.07 16.28
CA ALA A 201 -0.16 11.98 15.77
C ALA A 201 0.84 11.29 14.81
N LEU A 202 0.53 10.06 14.38
CA LEU A 202 1.35 9.20 13.51
C LEU A 202 2.76 8.96 14.03
N LYS A 203 2.90 8.86 15.36
CA LYS A 203 4.16 8.47 16.01
C LYS A 203 4.05 7.03 16.52
N PRO A 204 5.15 6.26 16.52
CA PRO A 204 5.17 4.92 17.09
C PRO A 204 4.56 4.90 18.51
N HIS A 205 3.68 3.94 18.74
CA HIS A 205 2.95 3.76 20.00
C HIS A 205 3.09 2.32 20.48
N ALA A 206 3.94 2.14 21.49
CA ALA A 206 4.22 0.85 22.11
C ALA A 206 3.55 0.73 23.47
N GLY A 207 3.39 -0.51 23.95
CA GLY A 207 2.85 -0.82 25.27
C GLY A 207 1.37 -1.18 25.29
N GLY A 208 0.67 -1.05 24.17
CA GLY A 208 -0.72 -1.47 24.02
C GLY A 208 -0.89 -2.99 24.14
N ILE A 209 -2.02 -3.42 24.68
CA ILE A 209 -2.36 -4.85 24.84
C ILE A 209 -3.50 -5.21 23.91
N VAL A 210 -3.23 -6.01 22.88
CA VAL A 210 -4.23 -6.58 21.99
C VAL A 210 -5.08 -7.59 22.77
N ARG A 211 -6.40 -7.48 22.66
CA ARG A 211 -7.37 -8.38 23.32
C ARG A 211 -8.30 -9.07 22.32
N SER A 212 -8.57 -8.44 21.20
CA SER A 212 -9.39 -9.00 20.12
C SER A 212 -9.05 -8.29 18.82
N TRP A 213 -9.06 -9.05 17.73
CA TRP A 213 -8.90 -8.56 16.37
C TRP A 213 -9.86 -9.32 15.46
N THR A 214 -10.58 -8.61 14.58
CA THR A 214 -11.39 -9.23 13.54
C THR A 214 -10.53 -10.14 12.67
N VAL A 215 -11.02 -11.36 12.41
CA VAL A 215 -10.40 -12.30 11.47
C VAL A 215 -10.53 -11.76 10.03
N PRO A 216 -9.49 -11.87 9.18
CA PRO A 216 -9.59 -11.51 7.77
C PRO A 216 -10.76 -12.23 7.08
N ASP A 217 -11.50 -11.52 6.23
CA ASP A 217 -12.52 -12.12 5.38
C ASP A 217 -11.93 -12.61 4.04
N GLU A 218 -12.77 -12.99 3.09
CA GLU A 218 -12.32 -13.46 1.76
C GLU A 218 -11.62 -12.38 0.91
N ASN A 219 -11.79 -11.10 1.25
CA ASN A 219 -11.22 -9.98 0.52
C ASN A 219 -9.87 -9.52 1.07
N GLU A 220 -9.50 -9.95 2.28
CA GLU A 220 -8.26 -9.58 2.95
C GLU A 220 -7.30 -10.76 3.06
N GLN A 221 -6.13 -10.65 2.42
CA GLN A 221 -4.98 -11.45 2.79
C GLN A 221 -4.18 -10.67 3.83
N ARG A 222 -4.11 -11.19 5.07
CA ARG A 222 -3.41 -10.53 6.17
C ARG A 222 -2.19 -11.33 6.61
N ASP A 223 -1.04 -10.68 6.62
CA ASP A 223 0.16 -11.18 7.29
C ASP A 223 0.28 -10.49 8.66
N ASP A 224 -0.18 -11.17 9.71
CA ASP A 224 -0.35 -10.61 11.06
C ASP A 224 0.92 -10.57 11.93
N GLN A 225 2.09 -10.83 11.33
CA GLN A 225 3.40 -10.84 12.01
C GLN A 225 3.45 -11.71 13.28
N GLY A 226 2.54 -12.71 13.40
CA GLY A 226 2.39 -13.53 14.58
C GLY A 226 1.65 -12.85 15.75
N ILE A 227 1.02 -11.71 15.50
CA ILE A 227 0.16 -10.98 16.44
C ILE A 227 -1.28 -11.42 16.21
N GLY A 228 -2.01 -11.71 17.28
CA GLY A 228 -3.40 -12.15 17.17
C GLY A 228 -3.58 -13.66 16.94
N ILE A 229 -2.49 -14.44 17.08
CA ILE A 229 -2.55 -15.90 17.06
C ILE A 229 -3.56 -16.41 18.11
N THR A 230 -4.52 -17.20 17.65
CA THR A 230 -5.45 -17.92 18.52
C THR A 230 -4.79 -19.15 19.10
N ASN A 231 -5.03 -19.42 20.38
CA ASN A 231 -4.62 -20.67 20.99
C ASN A 231 -5.36 -21.85 20.30
N PRO A 232 -4.65 -22.86 19.78
CA PRO A 232 -5.25 -23.94 18.99
C PRO A 232 -6.17 -24.85 19.81
N ASP A 233 -5.95 -24.96 21.12
CA ASP A 233 -6.75 -25.80 22.02
C ASP A 233 -8.06 -25.11 22.45
N THR A 234 -8.03 -23.78 22.63
CA THR A 234 -9.17 -23.02 23.17
C THR A 234 -9.91 -22.18 22.13
N GLY A 235 -9.31 -21.95 20.95
CA GLY A 235 -9.80 -21.01 19.94
C GLY A 235 -9.76 -19.54 20.38
N MET A 236 -9.23 -19.24 21.56
CA MET A 236 -9.21 -17.89 22.11
C MET A 236 -7.94 -17.15 21.70
N LEU A 237 -8.11 -15.90 21.23
CA LEU A 237 -6.99 -14.99 20.97
C LEU A 237 -6.22 -14.75 22.26
N GLN A 238 -4.90 -14.95 22.21
CA GLN A 238 -4.03 -14.70 23.34
C GLN A 238 -3.73 -13.20 23.44
N PRO A 239 -3.90 -12.57 24.63
CA PRO A 239 -3.53 -11.18 24.79
C PRO A 239 -2.06 -10.96 24.40
N TYR A 240 -1.81 -9.98 23.54
CA TYR A 240 -0.48 -9.71 23.01
C TYR A 240 -0.04 -8.29 23.40
N ASN A 241 1.16 -8.17 23.97
CA ASN A 241 1.75 -6.86 24.30
C ASN A 241 2.54 -6.36 23.10
N LEU A 242 2.13 -5.24 22.50
CA LEU A 242 2.89 -4.58 21.44
C LEU A 242 4.17 -3.99 22.05
N ALA A 243 5.26 -4.73 21.94
CA ALA A 243 6.54 -4.37 22.51
C ALA A 243 7.21 -3.26 21.68
N GLY A 244 7.71 -2.21 22.37
CA GLY A 244 8.47 -1.13 21.71
C GLY A 244 9.91 -1.49 21.36
N ALA A 245 10.30 -2.76 21.52
CA ALA A 245 11.63 -3.25 21.19
C ALA A 245 11.77 -3.68 19.72
N TYR A 246 10.65 -3.81 19.00
CA TYR A 246 10.59 -4.18 17.58
C TYR A 246 9.97 -3.06 16.76
N ASP A 247 9.92 -3.25 15.44
CA ASP A 247 9.19 -2.35 14.56
C ASP A 247 7.71 -2.23 14.98
N SER A 248 7.13 -1.08 14.71
CA SER A 248 5.71 -0.79 14.91
C SER A 248 4.79 -1.54 13.96
N ASN A 249 5.31 -2.26 12.95
CA ASN A 249 4.49 -3.03 12.03
C ASN A 249 3.73 -4.16 12.75
N VAL A 250 2.39 -4.07 12.74
CA VAL A 250 1.49 -5.04 13.36
C VAL A 250 0.98 -6.04 12.34
N ALA A 251 0.64 -5.57 11.14
CA ALA A 251 0.26 -6.41 10.03
C ALA A 251 0.48 -5.74 8.68
N LEU A 252 0.45 -6.57 7.66
CA LEU A 252 0.21 -6.18 6.29
C LEU A 252 -1.23 -6.59 5.93
N SER A 253 -2.02 -5.66 5.44
CA SER A 253 -3.37 -5.93 4.94
C SER A 253 -3.35 -5.77 3.42
N ILE A 254 -3.54 -6.88 2.71
CA ILE A 254 -3.43 -6.97 1.26
C ILE A 254 -4.81 -7.24 0.66
N THR A 255 -5.13 -6.53 -0.41
CA THR A 255 -6.31 -6.82 -1.24
C THR A 255 -5.96 -6.74 -2.72
N TYR A 256 -6.81 -7.30 -3.55
CA TYR A 256 -6.61 -7.39 -4.99
C TYR A 256 -7.93 -7.26 -5.75
N GLY A 257 -7.85 -6.92 -7.04
CA GLY A 257 -9.03 -6.80 -7.90
C GLY A 257 -8.72 -6.73 -9.39
N ASP A 258 -9.80 -6.75 -10.17
CA ASP A 258 -9.84 -6.63 -11.63
C ASP A 258 -9.63 -5.18 -12.09
N SER A 259 -9.54 -4.24 -11.15
CA SER A 259 -9.07 -2.87 -11.38
C SER A 259 -8.42 -2.31 -10.13
N ARG A 260 -7.60 -1.27 -10.30
CA ARG A 260 -7.03 -0.49 -9.18
C ARG A 260 -8.11 0.07 -8.26
N ARG A 261 -9.22 0.53 -8.83
CA ARG A 261 -10.38 1.02 -8.08
C ARG A 261 -10.94 -0.07 -7.16
N GLN A 262 -11.18 -1.26 -7.72
CA GLN A 262 -11.77 -2.35 -6.96
C GLN A 262 -10.86 -2.82 -5.82
N SER A 263 -9.54 -2.91 -6.04
CA SER A 263 -8.61 -3.27 -4.96
C SER A 263 -8.63 -2.22 -3.84
N PHE A 264 -8.69 -0.93 -4.18
CA PHE A 264 -8.80 0.14 -3.18
C PHE A 264 -10.12 0.12 -2.42
N GLU A 265 -11.24 -0.13 -3.11
CA GLU A 265 -12.57 -0.23 -2.49
C GLU A 265 -12.65 -1.41 -1.53
N LYS A 266 -12.08 -2.57 -1.89
CA LYS A 266 -11.95 -3.73 -1.00
C LYS A 266 -11.12 -3.40 0.23
N LEU A 267 -9.94 -2.81 0.07
CA LEU A 267 -9.11 -2.43 1.22
C LEU A 267 -9.81 -1.42 2.12
N ALA A 268 -10.48 -0.42 1.54
CA ALA A 268 -11.25 0.55 2.31
C ALA A 268 -12.36 -0.14 3.13
N GLU A 269 -13.07 -1.11 2.54
CA GLU A 269 -14.11 -1.87 3.24
C GLU A 269 -13.54 -2.76 4.35
N VAL A 270 -12.41 -3.42 4.10
CA VAL A 270 -11.66 -4.20 5.11
C VAL A 270 -11.31 -3.32 6.29
N LEU A 271 -10.69 -2.15 6.05
CA LEU A 271 -10.35 -1.21 7.12
C LEU A 271 -11.57 -0.65 7.85
N ARG A 272 -12.69 -0.45 7.15
CA ARG A 272 -13.96 0.03 7.74
C ARG A 272 -14.57 -0.98 8.71
N CYS A 273 -14.46 -2.27 8.39
CA CYS A 273 -15.01 -3.37 9.20
C CYS A 273 -14.01 -3.95 10.21
N MET A 274 -12.73 -3.56 10.11
CA MET A 274 -11.69 -4.01 11.01
C MET A 274 -11.93 -3.49 12.42
N GLU A 275 -11.95 -4.41 13.38
CA GLU A 275 -12.04 -4.10 14.79
C GLU A 275 -10.79 -4.62 15.50
N PHE A 276 -10.04 -3.71 16.12
CA PHE A 276 -8.82 -4.00 16.86
C PHE A 276 -8.97 -3.43 18.28
N ARG A 277 -9.25 -4.32 19.23
CA ARG A 277 -9.59 -3.95 20.61
C ARG A 277 -8.48 -4.32 21.57
N GLY A 278 -8.26 -3.44 22.54
CA GLY A 278 -7.26 -3.65 23.55
C GLY A 278 -7.17 -2.52 24.57
N LEU A 279 -6.16 -2.61 25.42
CA LEU A 279 -5.81 -1.54 26.35
C LEU A 279 -4.74 -0.66 25.71
N ASP A 280 -4.94 0.65 25.73
CA ASP A 280 -4.00 1.66 25.22
C ASP A 280 -3.46 1.32 23.82
N LEU A 281 -4.37 0.94 22.92
CA LEU A 281 -4.06 0.40 21.61
C LEU A 281 -4.35 1.44 20.53
N HIS A 282 -3.35 1.75 19.71
CA HIS A 282 -3.48 2.70 18.61
C HIS A 282 -2.83 2.15 17.35
N LEU A 283 -3.57 2.20 16.24
CA LEU A 283 -3.09 1.88 14.90
C LEU A 283 -3.32 3.04 13.94
N ASN A 284 -2.58 3.08 12.83
CA ASN A 284 -2.79 4.01 11.71
C ASN A 284 -4.01 3.69 10.81
N VAL A 285 -4.95 2.83 11.23
CA VAL A 285 -6.10 2.40 10.40
C VAL A 285 -6.91 3.60 9.89
N ASP A 286 -7.25 4.55 10.76
CA ASP A 286 -8.02 5.75 10.36
C ASP A 286 -7.28 6.61 9.33
N PHE A 287 -5.94 6.69 9.44
CA PHE A 287 -5.12 7.41 8.48
C PHE A 287 -5.14 6.72 7.12
N GLN A 288 -4.94 5.40 7.09
CA GLN A 288 -4.99 4.61 5.85
C GLN A 288 -6.37 4.69 5.19
N TYR A 289 -7.44 4.59 5.99
CA TYR A 289 -8.81 4.71 5.52
C TYR A 289 -9.09 6.08 4.88
N GLY A 290 -8.67 7.17 5.53
CA GLY A 290 -8.80 8.51 4.97
C GLY A 290 -7.98 8.70 3.69
N LEU A 291 -6.76 8.16 3.64
CA LEU A 291 -5.87 8.21 2.48
C LEU A 291 -6.51 7.50 1.27
N LEU A 292 -7.04 6.28 1.47
CA LEU A 292 -7.71 5.51 0.42
C LEU A 292 -8.93 6.24 -0.15
N HIS A 293 -9.79 6.81 0.71
CA HIS A 293 -10.95 7.58 0.27
C HIS A 293 -10.56 8.84 -0.49
N TRP A 294 -9.47 9.50 -0.07
CA TRP A 294 -8.93 10.64 -0.81
C TRP A 294 -8.49 10.23 -2.20
N MET A 295 -7.79 9.10 -2.35
CA MET A 295 -7.36 8.59 -3.65
C MET A 295 -8.56 8.17 -4.52
N LEU A 296 -9.49 7.39 -3.98
CA LEU A 296 -10.70 6.93 -4.67
C LEU A 296 -11.58 8.09 -5.17
N GLY A 297 -11.66 9.16 -4.38
CA GLY A 297 -12.43 10.36 -4.70
C GLY A 297 -11.80 11.26 -5.76
N ASN A 298 -10.47 11.17 -5.97
CA ASN A 298 -9.79 11.90 -7.02
C ASN A 298 -9.63 11.03 -8.28
N ASP A 299 -8.73 10.04 -8.20
CA ASP A 299 -8.48 9.06 -9.25
C ASP A 299 -7.67 7.90 -8.65
N PRO A 300 -8.09 6.62 -8.78
CA PRO A 300 -7.33 5.47 -8.28
C PRO A 300 -5.95 5.31 -8.93
N MET A 301 -5.73 5.88 -10.13
CA MET A 301 -4.44 5.90 -10.81
C MET A 301 -3.59 7.15 -10.49
N LEU A 302 -3.98 7.92 -9.48
CA LEU A 302 -3.22 9.07 -9.03
C LEU A 302 -1.80 8.66 -8.64
N LYS A 303 -0.84 9.53 -8.95
CA LYS A 303 0.59 9.31 -8.81
C LYS A 303 1.15 10.17 -7.66
N PRO A 304 1.08 9.70 -6.41
CA PRO A 304 1.65 10.43 -5.30
C PRO A 304 3.18 10.43 -5.43
N ASN A 305 3.80 11.54 -5.01
CA ASN A 305 5.24 11.59 -4.81
C ASN A 305 5.57 11.28 -3.34
N THR A 306 6.85 11.12 -3.03
CA THR A 306 7.34 10.83 -1.67
C THR A 306 7.01 11.91 -0.61
N ARG A 307 6.58 13.10 -1.04
CA ARG A 307 6.18 14.22 -0.16
C ARG A 307 4.65 14.35 -0.04
N PHE A 308 3.90 13.44 -0.67
CA PHE A 308 2.44 13.53 -0.79
C PHE A 308 1.75 13.54 0.58
N VAL A 309 2.17 12.67 1.50
CA VAL A 309 1.51 12.48 2.81
C VAL A 309 1.47 13.78 3.62
N SER A 310 2.54 14.56 3.63
CA SER A 310 2.57 15.85 4.35
C SER A 310 1.58 16.86 3.76
N SER A 311 1.46 16.89 2.42
CA SER A 311 0.50 17.75 1.72
C SER A 311 -0.94 17.30 1.98
N TYR A 312 -1.19 15.98 1.97
CA TYR A 312 -2.48 15.39 2.31
C TYR A 312 -2.91 15.75 3.74
N LEU A 313 -2.03 15.58 4.73
CA LEU A 313 -2.32 15.93 6.13
C LEU A 313 -2.60 17.42 6.32
N ALA A 314 -1.89 18.30 5.61
CA ALA A 314 -2.17 19.74 5.64
C ALA A 314 -3.56 20.07 5.09
N LEU A 315 -3.98 19.41 4.01
CA LEU A 315 -5.31 19.55 3.44
C LEU A 315 -6.39 18.97 4.36
N ALA A 316 -6.17 17.81 4.96
CA ALA A 316 -7.06 17.22 5.95
C ALA A 316 -7.25 18.15 7.16
N GLY A 317 -6.16 18.74 7.68
CA GLY A 317 -6.23 19.74 8.75
C GLY A 317 -6.96 21.03 8.34
N LYS A 318 -6.84 21.47 7.08
CA LYS A 318 -7.64 22.60 6.56
C LYS A 318 -9.12 22.24 6.49
N LEU A 319 -9.45 21.04 6.02
CA LEU A 319 -10.83 20.54 5.97
C LEU A 319 -11.42 20.46 7.39
N LYS A 320 -10.70 19.90 8.36
CA LYS A 320 -11.11 19.85 9.76
C LYS A 320 -11.44 21.24 10.31
N ARG A 321 -10.59 22.24 10.06
CA ARG A 321 -10.85 23.63 10.48
C ARG A 321 -12.10 24.25 9.85
N LEU A 322 -12.47 23.85 8.64
CA LEU A 322 -13.72 24.28 8.00
C LEU A 322 -14.92 23.54 8.61
N CYS A 323 -14.78 22.24 8.82
CA CYS A 323 -15.74 21.40 9.53
C CYS A 323 -16.07 21.96 10.93
N ASP A 324 -15.06 22.39 11.69
CA ASP A 324 -15.21 22.98 13.04
C ASP A 324 -16.02 24.30 13.05
N GLN A 325 -16.16 24.97 11.90
CA GLN A 325 -16.96 26.19 11.78
C GLN A 325 -18.45 25.89 11.60
N ILE A 326 -18.82 24.63 11.35
CA ILE A 326 -20.21 24.22 11.14
C ILE A 326 -20.90 24.05 12.49
N ASN A 327 -21.82 24.97 12.81
CA ASN A 327 -22.71 24.80 13.96
C ASN A 327 -23.93 23.97 13.53
N LEU A 328 -23.93 22.69 13.89
CA LEU A 328 -25.00 21.75 13.58
C LEU A 328 -26.36 22.13 14.17
N ASP A 329 -26.38 22.79 15.34
CA ASP A 329 -27.64 23.22 15.96
C ASP A 329 -28.25 24.39 15.18
N VAL A 330 -27.43 25.31 14.65
CA VAL A 330 -27.88 26.37 13.73
C VAL A 330 -28.39 25.76 12.42
N ALA A 331 -27.64 24.83 11.83
CA ALA A 331 -28.06 24.14 10.60
C ALA A 331 -29.39 23.41 10.78
N TRP A 332 -29.56 22.72 11.92
CA TRP A 332 -30.81 22.04 12.28
C TRP A 332 -31.97 23.02 12.42
N ASN A 333 -31.77 24.17 13.05
CA ASN A 333 -32.81 25.19 13.20
C ASN A 333 -33.24 25.79 11.85
N ILE A 334 -32.30 25.98 10.91
CA ILE A 334 -32.64 26.39 9.54
C ILE A 334 -33.47 25.31 8.85
N HIS A 335 -33.07 24.04 8.96
CA HIS A 335 -33.83 22.92 8.39
C HIS A 335 -35.25 22.83 8.97
N ARG A 336 -35.41 22.95 10.29
CA ARG A 336 -36.73 22.99 10.96
C ARG A 336 -37.63 24.10 10.43
N LYS A 337 -37.08 25.31 10.21
CA LYS A 337 -37.84 26.44 9.66
C LYS A 337 -38.36 26.14 8.26
N ASN A 338 -37.54 25.54 7.41
CA ASN A 338 -37.93 25.14 6.05
C ASN A 338 -39.03 24.06 6.10
N ILE A 339 -38.86 23.02 6.93
CA ILE A 339 -39.88 21.96 7.09
C ILE A 339 -41.21 22.52 7.59
N GLN A 340 -41.19 23.45 8.55
CA GLN A 340 -42.40 24.10 9.05
C GLN A 340 -43.10 24.93 7.96
N SER A 341 -42.35 25.55 7.06
CA SER A 341 -42.88 26.29 5.90
C SER A 341 -43.54 25.36 4.89
N ASP A 342 -42.86 24.25 4.56
CA ASP A 342 -43.27 23.38 3.45
C ASP A 342 -44.33 22.34 3.86
N PHE A 343 -44.32 21.90 5.12
CA PHE A 343 -45.11 20.76 5.61
C PHE A 343 -45.90 21.06 6.89
N GLY A 344 -45.88 22.30 7.36
CA GLY A 344 -46.61 22.72 8.55
C GLY A 344 -46.15 22.04 9.84
N THR A 345 -47.02 22.07 10.86
CA THR A 345 -46.71 21.57 12.21
C THR A 345 -46.50 20.05 12.25
N GLY A 346 -47.23 19.28 11.44
CA GLY A 346 -47.08 17.83 11.36
C GLY A 346 -45.69 17.43 10.84
N GLY A 347 -45.19 18.11 9.81
CA GLY A 347 -43.84 17.90 9.29
C GLY A 347 -42.76 18.26 10.32
N LEU A 348 -42.93 19.38 11.04
CA LEU A 348 -42.00 19.79 12.08
C LEU A 348 -41.90 18.75 13.21
N GLN A 349 -43.05 18.20 13.64
CA GLN A 349 -43.11 17.21 14.70
C GLN A 349 -42.38 15.90 14.33
N ILE A 350 -42.48 15.47 13.06
CA ILE A 350 -41.71 14.32 12.53
C ILE A 350 -40.22 14.66 12.47
N CYS A 351 -39.86 15.86 12.02
CA CYS A 351 -38.47 16.32 11.95
C CYS A 351 -37.81 16.25 13.33
N ASP A 352 -38.49 16.71 14.37
CA ASP A 352 -37.99 16.70 15.75
C ASP A 352 -37.69 15.32 16.29
N GLN A 353 -38.56 14.36 15.99
CA GLN A 353 -38.35 12.97 16.38
C GLN A 353 -37.09 12.38 15.74
N LYS A 354 -36.61 12.95 14.63
CA LYS A 354 -35.39 12.53 13.92
C LYS A 354 -34.14 13.32 14.31
N LEU A 355 -34.23 14.29 15.22
CA LEU A 355 -33.12 15.17 15.59
C LEU A 355 -31.86 14.39 16.00
N THR A 356 -32.00 13.47 16.96
CA THR A 356 -30.86 12.70 17.47
C THR A 356 -30.35 11.69 16.45
N LEU A 357 -31.25 11.11 15.65
CA LEU A 357 -30.91 10.19 14.57
C LEU A 357 -30.01 10.86 13.51
N LEU A 358 -30.25 12.14 13.21
CA LEU A 358 -29.51 12.88 12.19
C LEU A 358 -28.29 13.61 12.76
N LEU A 359 -28.44 14.33 13.88
CA LEU A 359 -27.33 15.14 14.42
C LEU A 359 -26.27 14.32 15.15
N ARG A 360 -26.60 13.17 15.76
CA ARG A 360 -25.60 12.41 16.53
C ARG A 360 -24.50 11.83 15.63
N PRO A 361 -24.79 11.18 14.49
CA PRO A 361 -23.75 10.73 13.58
C PRO A 361 -22.94 11.89 13.01
N LEU A 362 -23.58 13.01 12.65
CA LEU A 362 -22.88 14.20 12.17
C LEU A 362 -21.93 14.76 13.24
N LYS A 363 -22.35 14.84 14.50
CA LYS A 363 -21.50 15.27 15.63
C LYS A 363 -20.31 14.34 15.89
N MET A 364 -20.33 13.10 15.39
CA MET A 364 -19.18 12.20 15.47
C MET A 364 -18.21 12.38 14.29
N LEU A 365 -18.69 12.93 13.17
CA LEU A 365 -17.86 13.24 12.00
C LEU A 365 -17.19 14.62 12.09
N PHE A 366 -17.81 15.56 12.81
CA PHE A 366 -17.36 16.96 12.92
C PHE A 366 -16.58 17.23 14.20
#